data_AF-A0A1Q7VD42-F1
#
_entry.id   AF-A0A1Q7VD42-F1
#
_cell.length_a   1.000
_cell.length_b   1.000
_cell.length_c   1.000
_cell.angle_alpha   90.00
_cell.angle_beta   90.00
_cell.angle_gamma   90.00
#
_symmetry.space_group_name_H-M   'P 1'
#
loop_
_entity.id
_entity.type
_entity.pdbx_description
1 polymer ?
#
loop_
_entity_poly.entity_id
_entity_poly.type
_entity_poly.pdbx_seq_one_letter_code
_entity_poly.pdbx_strand_id
1 'polypeptide(L)' 'MVNDVVRLMDHLGIKKSIIIGYSMGGSIGMKMLTEHPDRIRMAVIGGSLGFTKYESEHMRCHYLDRTF' A
#
# COMPACT_ATOMS: atom_id res chain seq x y z
N MET A 1 -5.95 -7.47 -3.12
CA MET A 1 -6.32 -6.18 -2.52
C MET A 1 -6.20 -4.99 -3.46
N VAL A 2 -5.04 -4.69 -4.05
CA VAL A 2 -4.90 -3.58 -5.04
C VAL A 2 -5.87 -3.74 -6.21
N ASN A 3 -5.87 -4.91 -6.85
CA ASN A 3 -6.79 -5.19 -7.97
C ASN A 3 -8.27 -5.17 -7.56
N ASP A 4 -8.59 -5.37 -6.28
CA ASP A 4 -9.98 -5.29 -5.80
C ASP A 4 -10.45 -3.84 -5.76
N VAL A 5 -9.56 -2.90 -5.38
CA VAL A 5 -9.83 -1.46 -5.48
C VAL A 5 -10.04 -1.04 -6.93
N VAL A 6 -9.20 -1.51 -7.85
CA VAL A 6 -9.33 -1.23 -9.29
C VAL A 6 -10.64 -1.76 -9.85
N ARG A 7 -10.99 -3.01 -9.53
CA ARG A 7 -12.27 -3.62 -9.95
C ARG A 7 -13.48 -2.87 -9.39
N LEU A 8 -13.40 -2.40 -8.15
CA LEU A 8 -14.45 -1.57 -7.56
C LEU A 8 -14.57 -0.22 -8.29
N MET A 9 -13.45 0.42 -8.59
CA MET A 9 -13.44 1.66 -9.38
C MET A 9 -14.07 1.45 -10.76
N ASP A 10 -13.75 0.35 -11.44
CA ASP A 10 -14.36 0.00 -12.73
C ASP A 10 -15.87 -0.20 -12.61
N HIS A 11 -16.30 -0.96 -11.60
CA HIS A 11 -17.73 -1.19 -11.32
C HIS A 11 -18.49 0.12 -11.05
N LEU A 12 -17.84 1.09 -10.40
CA LEU A 12 -18.41 2.40 -10.11
C LEU A 12 -18.22 3.42 -11.26
N GLY A 13 -17.56 3.05 -12.36
CA GLY A 13 -17.27 3.97 -13.47
C GLY A 13 -16.21 5.03 -13.16
N ILE A 14 -15.41 4.85 -12.11
CA ILE A 14 -14.38 5.79 -11.67
C ILE A 14 -13.07 5.49 -12.42
N LYS A 15 -12.75 6.35 -13.40
CA LYS A 15 -11.51 6.21 -14.19
C LYS A 15 -10.26 6.60 -13.39
N LYS A 16 -10.30 7.74 -12.69
CA LYS A 16 -9.23 8.24 -11.81
C LYS A 16 -9.81 8.74 -10.50
N SER A 17 -9.10 8.56 -9.39
CA SER A 17 -9.51 9.08 -8.08
C SER A 17 -8.34 9.70 -7.29
N ILE A 18 -8.68 10.44 -6.24
CA ILE A 18 -7.73 10.79 -5.18
C ILE A 18 -7.77 9.67 -4.15
N ILE A 19 -6.61 9.13 -3.80
CA ILE A 19 -6.49 8.05 -2.81
C ILE A 19 -5.94 8.61 -1.51
N ILE A 20 -6.64 8.34 -0.40
CA ILE A 20 -6.16 8.64 0.95
C ILE A 20 -6.00 7.31 1.67
N GLY A 21 -4.75 6.95 1.98
CA GLY A 21 -4.41 5.67 2.61
C GLY A 21 -3.81 5.87 4.00
N TYR A 22 -4.37 5.22 5.01
CA TYR A 22 -3.82 5.19 6.38
C TYR A 22 -3.52 3.76 6.84
N SER A 23 -2.41 3.56 7.56
CA SER A 23 -2.01 2.23 8.05
C SER A 23 -1.88 1.21 6.91
N MET A 24 -2.56 0.07 6.97
CA MET A 24 -2.65 -0.89 5.87
C MET A 24 -3.12 -0.22 4.57
N GLY A 25 -4.07 0.71 4.65
CA GLY A 25 -4.56 1.48 3.50
C GLY A 25 -3.48 2.36 2.87
N GLY A 26 -2.51 2.83 3.66
CA GLY A 26 -1.34 3.55 3.15
C GLY A 26 -0.43 2.64 2.32
N SER A 27 -0.23 1.39 2.77
CA SER A 27 0.56 0.42 2.01
C SER A 27 -0.15 0.05 0.69
N ILE A 28 -1.47 -0.19 0.72
CA ILE A 28 -2.28 -0.42 -0.49
C ILE A 28 -2.18 0.78 -1.44
N GLY A 29 -2.33 2.00 -0.92
CA GLY A 29 -2.24 3.23 -1.70
C GLY A 29 -0.90 3.39 -2.41
N MET A 30 0.21 3.09 -1.72
CA MET A 30 1.54 3.08 -2.34
C MET A 30 1.68 2.01 -3.42
N LYS A 31 1.11 0.82 -3.22
CA LYS A 31 1.13 -0.24 -4.24
C LYS A 31 0.25 0.08 -5.46
N MET A 32 -0.88 0.77 -5.26
CA MET A 32 -1.69 1.31 -6.36
C MET A 32 -0.90 2.34 -7.19
N LEU A 33 -0.12 3.22 -6.55
CA LEU A 33 0.72 4.19 -7.27
C LEU A 33 1.76 3.53 -8.19
N THR A 34 2.25 2.34 -7.82
CA THR A 34 3.24 1.61 -8.63
C THR A 34 2.60 0.71 -9.70
N GLU A 35 1.48 0.07 -9.38
CA GLU A 35 0.86 -0.93 -10.27
C GLU A 35 -0.18 -0.34 -11.22
N HIS A 36 -0.88 0.73 -10.80
CA HIS A 36 -1.99 1.36 -11.53
C HIS A 36 -1.92 2.90 -11.48
N PRO A 37 -0.79 3.54 -11.86
CA PRO A 37 -0.62 4.99 -11.75
C PRO A 37 -1.63 5.78 -12.61
N ASP A 38 -2.12 5.19 -13.69
CA ASP A 38 -3.16 5.73 -14.56
C ASP A 38 -4.52 5.85 -13.86
N ARG A 39 -4.71 5.22 -12.70
CA ARG A 39 -5.94 5.28 -11.90
C ARG A 39 -5.89 6.33 -10.80
N ILE A 40 -4.76 6.99 -10.57
CA ILE A 40 -4.57 7.94 -9.47
C ILE A 40 -4.36 9.36 -10.00
N ARG A 41 -5.11 10.32 -9.44
CA ARG A 41 -4.91 11.76 -9.67
C ARG A 41 -3.99 12.39 -8.62
N MET A 42 -4.08 11.95 -7.38
CA MET A 42 -3.26 12.38 -6.24
C MET A 42 -3.35 11.31 -5.15
N ALA A 43 -2.31 11.18 -4.33
CA ALA A 43 -2.32 10.30 -3.17
C ALA A 43 -1.87 11.04 -1.90
N VAL A 44 -2.55 10.78 -0.79
CA VAL A 44 -2.15 11.16 0.56
C VAL A 44 -1.94 9.89 1.36
N ILE A 45 -0.73 9.67 1.86
CA ILE A 45 -0.34 8.44 2.55
C ILE A 45 0.11 8.78 3.96
N GLY A 46 -0.48 8.12 4.96
CA GLY A 46 -0.13 8.29 6.36
C GLY A 46 -0.03 6.97 7.12
N GLY A 47 0.81 6.94 8.17
CA GLY A 47 0.90 5.80 9.08
C GLY A 47 1.29 4.47 8.43
N SER A 48 1.95 4.49 7.27
CA SER A 48 2.40 3.29 6.55
C SER A 48 3.92 3.32 6.37
N LEU A 49 4.56 2.16 6.51
CA LEU A 49 5.98 1.94 6.20
C LEU A 49 6.19 1.41 4.77
N GLY A 50 5.11 1.27 4.00
CA GLY A 50 5.14 0.65 2.67
C GLY A 50 5.34 -0.86 2.67
N PHE A 51 5.77 -1.38 1.52
CA PHE A 51 6.08 -2.78 1.32
C PHE A 51 7.56 -2.89 0.96
N THR A 52 8.33 -3.63 1.75
CA THR A 52 9.64 -4.14 1.34
C THR A 52 9.45 -5.54 0.76
N LYS A 53 10.38 -5.98 -0.10
CA LYS A 53 10.43 -7.40 -0.45
C LYS A 53 10.67 -8.19 0.84
N TYR A 54 9.95 -9.29 0.99
CA TYR A 54 10.22 -10.24 2.06
C TYR A 54 11.55 -10.95 1.73
N GLU A 55 12.64 -10.45 2.29
CA GLU A 55 13.95 -11.12 2.28
C GLU A 55 13.99 -12.06 3.49
N SER A 56 14.16 -13.36 3.25
CA SER A 56 14.12 -14.42 4.28
C SER A 56 15.12 -14.24 5.44
N GLU A 57 16.12 -13.38 5.30
CA GLU A 57 17.17 -13.18 6.30
C GLU A 57 16.84 -12.16 7.41
N HIS A 58 15.85 -11.28 7.22
CA HIS A 58 15.61 -10.15 8.15
C HIS A 58 14.90 -10.53 9.48
N MET A 59 14.45 -11.78 9.64
CA MET A 59 13.75 -12.20 10.86
C MET A 59 14.69 -12.49 12.04
N ARG A 60 16.00 -12.68 11.79
CA ARG A 60 16.94 -13.12 12.85
C ARG A 60 17.40 -12.00 13.79
N CYS A 61 17.28 -10.73 13.37
CA CYS A 61 17.86 -9.62 14.13
C CYS A 61 16.85 -8.85 15.00
N HIS A 62 15.55 -8.88 14.71
CA HIS A 62 14.58 -8.00 15.38
C HIS A 62 13.82 -8.62 16.57
N TYR A 63 14.01 -9.91 16.88
CA TYR A 63 13.35 -10.56 18.01
C TYR A 63 14.25 -10.79 19.24
N LEU A 64 15.57 -10.64 19.11
CA LEU A 64 16.52 -10.92 20.21
C LEU A 64 16.99 -9.68 20.99
N ASP A 65 16.59 -8.47 20.59
CA ASP A 65 17.03 -7.20 21.23
C ASP A 65 15.97 -6.52 22.11
N ARG A 66 14.91 -7.23 22.51
CA ARG A 66 13.90 -6.70 23.48
C ARG A 66 13.95 -7.41 24.83
N THR A 67 15.15 -7.50 25.41
CA THR A 67 15.32 -7.75 26.85
C THR A 67 16.05 -6.58 27.49
N PHE A 68 15.26 -5.62 27.97
CA PHE A 68 15.54 -4.82 29.16
C PHE A 68 14.25 -4.74 29.96
#